data_AF-A0A967SMM7-F1
#
_entry.id   AF-A0A967SMM7-F1
#
_cell.length_a   1.000
_cell.length_b   1.000
_cell.length_c   1.000
_cell.angle_alpha   90.00
_cell.angle_beta   90.00
_cell.angle_gamma   90.00
#
_symmetry.space_group_name_H-M   'P 1'
#
loop_
_entity.id
_entity.type
_entity.pdbx_description
1 polymer ?
#
loop_
_entity_poly.entity_id
_entity_poly.type
_entity_poly.pdbx_seq_one_letter_code
_entity_poly.pdbx_strand_id
1 'polypeptide(L)' 'MIFLTVGIQFTFYRLYQAVDDAFDECSVGDEIIAQVGESSYIPCNFKSFVLLEKKVFD' A
#
# COMPACT_ATOMS: atom_id res chain seq x y z
N MET A 1 -10.56 7.91 -0.85
CA MET A 1 -9.51 7.14 -1.55
C MET A 1 -8.15 7.70 -1.16
N ILE A 2 -7.27 6.84 -0.64
CA ILE A 2 -5.92 7.18 -0.21
C ILE A 2 -4.92 6.45 -1.09
N PHE A 3 -3.96 7.19 -1.64
CA PHE A 3 -2.84 6.61 -2.38
C PHE A 3 -1.60 6.59 -1.48
N LEU A 4 -1.13 5.38 -1.13
CA LEU A 4 -0.01 5.15 -0.21
C LEU A 4 1.25 4.78 -1.00
N THR A 5 2.22 5.69 -1.03
CA THR A 5 3.49 5.47 -1.73
C THR A 5 4.65 5.97 -0.88
N VAL A 6 5.51 5.06 -0.42
CA VAL A 6 6.73 5.39 0.31
C VAL A 6 7.89 4.48 -0.12
N GLY A 7 9.06 5.08 -0.32
CA GLY A 7 10.29 4.31 -0.50
C GLY A 7 10.33 3.44 -1.76
N ILE A 8 9.75 3.86 -2.89
CA ILE A 8 9.76 3.06 -4.13
C ILE A 8 11.19 2.68 -4.58
N GLN A 9 12.16 3.60 -4.43
CA GLN A 9 13.58 3.31 -4.71
C GLN A 9 14.34 2.72 -3.51
N PHE A 10 13.89 2.98 -2.29
CA PHE A 10 14.50 2.52 -1.05
C PHE A 10 13.41 1.96 -0.16
N THR A 11 13.12 0.67 -0.34
CA THR A 11 11.95 0.01 0.21
C THR A 11 11.84 0.20 1.71
N PHE A 12 10.74 0.81 2.14
CA PHE A 12 10.46 1.04 3.55
C PHE A 12 9.09 0.45 3.90
N TYR A 13 9.09 -0.84 4.26
CA TYR A 13 7.84 -1.59 4.41
C TYR A 13 7.05 -1.29 5.71
N ARG A 14 7.70 -0.69 6.72
CA ARG A 14 7.12 -0.49 8.06
C ARG A 14 5.88 0.41 8.08
N LEU A 15 5.79 1.38 7.17
CA LEU A 15 4.60 2.22 7.06
C LEU A 15 3.41 1.41 6.54
N TYR A 16 3.64 0.56 5.54
CA TYR A 16 2.59 -0.30 5.01
C TYR A 16 2.12 -1.30 6.07
N GLN A 17 3.03 -1.88 6.85
CA GLN A 17 2.67 -2.72 8.01
C GLN A 17 1.80 -1.99 9.01
N ALA A 18 2.21 -0.79 9.44
CA ALA A 18 1.42 -0.03 10.40
C ALA A 18 0.02 0.33 9.88
N VAL A 19 -0.13 0.57 8.58
CA VAL A 19 -1.44 0.80 7.96
C VAL A 19 -2.25 -0.50 7.87
N ASP A 20 -1.60 -1.63 7.56
CA ASP A 20 -2.23 -2.95 7.48
C ASP A 20 -2.78 -3.38 8.85
N ASP A 21 -1.98 -3.20 9.92
CA ASP A 21 -2.36 -3.45 11.31
C ASP A 21 -3.53 -2.53 11.73
N ALA A 22 -3.48 -1.25 11.34
CA ALA A 22 -4.55 -0.30 11.63
C ALA A 22 -5.87 -0.66 10.92
N PHE A 23 -5.81 -1.33 9.77
CA PHE A 23 -6.99 -1.85 9.08
C PHE A 23 -7.63 -3.03 9.82
N ASP A 24 -6.82 -3.88 10.46
CA ASP A 24 -7.33 -4.97 11.30
C ASP A 24 -8.01 -4.43 12.57
N GLU A 25 -7.48 -3.35 13.14
CA GLU A 25 -7.98 -2.78 14.40
C GLU A 25 -9.13 -1.78 14.21
N CYS A 26 -9.18 -1.09 13.06
CA CYS A 26 -10.16 -0.05 12.77
C CYS A 26 -10.83 -0.27 11.41
N SER A 27 -12.15 -0.07 11.35
CA SER A 27 -12.84 0.04 10.05
C SER A 27 -12.43 1.34 9.36
N VAL A 28 -11.43 1.26 8.48
CA VAL A 28 -11.06 2.33 7.56
C VAL A 28 -12.02 2.27 6.37
N GLY A 29 -12.93 3.25 6.27
CA GLY A 29 -13.94 3.32 5.21
C GLY A 29 -13.42 3.82 3.86
N ASP A 30 -12.17 4.25 3.80
CA ASP A 30 -11.51 4.73 2.59
C ASP A 30 -10.83 3.59 1.82
N GLU A 31 -11.04 3.54 0.50
CA GLU A 31 -10.24 2.67 -0.37
C GLU A 31 -8.77 3.12 -0.34
N ILE A 32 -7.87 2.19 0.00
CA ILE A 32 -6.41 2.40 -0.08
C ILE A 32 -5.85 1.63 -1.26
N ILE A 33 -4.99 2.32 -2.01
CA ILE A 33 -4.17 1.73 -3.05
C ILE A 33 -2.72 2.07 -2.74
N ALA A 34 -1.86 1.06 -2.71
CA ALA A 34 -0.46 1.21 -2.34
C ALA A 34 0.49 0.87 -3.48
N GLN A 35 1.58 1.62 -3.59
CA GLN A 35 2.72 1.29 -4.44
C GLN A 35 3.93 0.97 -3.57
N VAL A 36 4.26 -0.31 -3.42
CA VAL A 36 5.19 -0.81 -2.39
C VAL A 36 6.65 -0.94 -2.84
N GLY A 37 6.93 -0.78 -4.14
CA GLY A 37 8.26 -1.09 -4.70
C GLY A 37 8.61 -2.57 -4.56
N GLU A 38 9.87 -2.94 -4.80
CA GLU A 38 10.33 -4.31 -4.52
C GLU A 38 10.46 -4.52 -3.02
N SER A 39 9.51 -5.25 -2.44
CA SER A 39 9.41 -5.52 -1.02
C SER A 39 9.09 -6.99 -0.78
N SER A 40 9.67 -7.58 0.26
CA SER A 40 9.27 -8.91 0.75
C SER A 40 7.95 -8.88 1.54
N TYR A 41 7.48 -7.69 1.91
CA TYR A 41 6.23 -7.48 2.62
C TYR A 41 5.13 -7.05 1.67
N ILE A 42 4.01 -7.78 1.71
CA ILE A 42 2.80 -7.55 0.90
C ILE A 42 1.66 -7.28 1.88
N PRO A 43 1.04 -6.08 1.83
CA PRO A 43 -0.14 -5.76 2.63
C PRO A 43 -1.31 -6.70 2.34
N CYS A 44 -2.08 -7.05 3.38
CA CYS A 44 -3.20 -7.99 3.26
C CYS A 44 -4.56 -7.28 3.17
N ASN A 45 -4.69 -6.09 3.76
CA ASN A 45 -5.97 -5.41 3.95
C ASN A 45 -6.28 -4.35 2.88
N PHE A 46 -5.35 -4.06 1.98
CA PHE A 46 -5.57 -3.11 0.89
C PHE A 46 -4.80 -3.50 -0.39
N LYS A 47 -5.23 -2.96 -1.53
CA LYS A 47 -4.61 -3.25 -2.83
C LYS A 47 -3.19 -2.70 -2.84
N SER A 48 -2.23 -3.51 -3.23
CA SER A 48 -0.83 -3.10 -3.38
C SER A 48 -0.27 -3.54 -4.73
N PHE A 49 0.62 -2.72 -5.29
CA PHE A 49 1.30 -2.95 -6.55
C PHE A 49 2.79 -2.63 -6.39
N VAL A 50 3.66 -3.39 -7.05
CA VAL A 50 5.11 -3.10 -7.06
C VAL A 50 5.37 -1.78 -7.79
N LEU A 51 4.73 -1.60 -8.94
CA LEU A 51 4.76 -0.39 -9.76
C LEU A 51 3.38 -0.19 -10.36
N LEU A 52 2.81 1.01 -10.21
CA LEU A 52 1.54 1.34 -10.85
C LEU A 52 1.79 1.87 -12.26
N GLU A 53 1.22 1.17 -13.24
CA GLU A 53 1.18 1.66 -14.61
C GLU A 53 -0.08 2.51 -14.83
N LYS A 54 0.04 3.57 -15.63
CA LYS A 54 -1.09 4.47 -15.94
C LYS A 54 -2.33 3.73 -16.44
N LYS A 55 -2.13 2.65 -17.21
CA LYS A 55 -3.21 1.82 -17.78
C LYS A 55 -4.10 1.12 -16.75
N VAL A 56 -3.69 1.07 -15.48
CA VAL A 56 -4.47 0.43 -14.40
C VAL A 56 -5.59 1.35 -13.89
N PHE A 57 -5.52 2.66 -14.19
CA PHE A 57 -6.43 3.68 -13.65
C PHE A 57 -7.19 4.50 -14.71
N ASP A 58 -6.87 4.34 -16.00
CA ASP A 58 -7.65 4.90 -17.14
C ASP A 58 -8.80 3.94 -17.51
#